data_AF-A0A9D6FNB3-F1
#
_entry.id   AF-A0A9D6FNB3-F1
#
_cell.length_a   1.000
_cell.length_b   1.000
_cell.length_c   1.000
_cell.angle_alpha   90.00
_cell.angle_beta   90.00
_cell.angle_gamma   90.00
#
_symmetry.space_group_name_H-M   'P 1'
#
loop_
_entity.id
_entity.type
_entity.pdbx_description
1 polymer ?
#
loop_
_entity_poly.entity_id
_entity_poly.type
_entity_poly.pdbx_seq_one_letter_code
_entity_poly.pdbx_strand_id
1 'polypeptide(L)'
;DNADDFGDLKVTGAGTWTLSDDLVVTDDVDLAAGTLATAGYSLDIGGNITLNGTLNASSGAGGNSQINLTGNWANSGTFTPGSSTVVLDGTSQQITGSSNFYNLTKSVTSADTLTFGAGATQTITGTATLGGASGSLLSLRSSASGTQWRIDPQGTRSISFVDVMDSYNIHTTVIGPASSTNSGNNTNWFAAQTAATTTPDTFPDPSPAQTPEPAQVDQTIDEMGTAETGTTETGAETTAESQADTTGETDADTAGETTVASAAGPVQPTATTSTGQGAPGVLPKSDSGKEDGRPATTTHVYVYEGAVEVNKTKIYTGEKITVDPQGKAHLDARTLYITHVDGVRVLRATVNETIRHFASLEAPSDIISAPDGKAVYAILPSSRKLATYDTASLRNSGYIYGLNEEASQIILAAHGTKAFVANALTDTVQVVDLAQKKVTQTFSTGSHPSQILLTPDESALYVSNSLDGTVSKINAETGEEELVIKAGGSPYGLAYSDDGSALYITDTQNNRILIISTLSKTKAIPVGNYPHVIEKGPDGILYISNRGDGTVSVVDPKEGREIARLKVGERPAGIAITPSGDAVYVANEASGTVTLINPKEVSVIGEIHTGTGPKEIAISTPQRP
;
A
#
# COMPACT_ATOMS: atom_id res chain seq x y z
N ASP A 1 9.73 -40.80 -21.80
CA ASP A 1 8.75 -41.89 -22.04
C ASP A 1 7.86 -42.31 -20.87
N ASN A 2 7.94 -41.68 -19.70
CA ASN A 2 6.76 -41.35 -18.89
C ASN A 2 7.05 -39.96 -18.31
N ALA A 3 6.14 -39.01 -18.50
CA ALA A 3 6.25 -37.70 -17.88
C ALA A 3 5.75 -37.83 -16.44
N ASP A 4 6.68 -37.96 -15.50
CA ASP A 4 6.37 -37.83 -14.08
C ASP A 4 6.23 -36.33 -13.78
N ASP A 5 5.00 -35.82 -13.84
CA ASP A 5 4.66 -34.47 -13.40
C ASP A 5 4.97 -34.37 -11.89
N PHE A 6 5.97 -33.57 -11.52
CA PHE A 6 6.26 -33.28 -10.11
C PHE A 6 5.31 -32.19 -9.62
N GLY A 7 4.73 -32.37 -8.42
CA GLY A 7 4.00 -31.31 -7.73
C GLY A 7 4.95 -30.19 -7.31
N ASP A 8 5.44 -30.25 -6.07
CA ASP A 8 6.56 -29.40 -5.63
C ASP A 8 7.92 -30.04 -5.94
N LEU A 9 8.90 -29.24 -6.37
CA LEU A 9 10.31 -29.62 -6.44
C LEU A 9 11.13 -28.85 -5.40
N LYS A 10 11.64 -29.55 -4.39
CA LYS A 10 12.43 -28.95 -3.30
C LYS A 10 13.87 -29.47 -3.26
N VAL A 11 14.86 -28.61 -3.50
CA VAL A 11 16.29 -28.94 -3.38
C VAL A 11 16.82 -28.47 -2.03
N THR A 12 17.07 -29.40 -1.11
CA THR A 12 17.43 -29.13 0.30
C THR A 12 18.86 -29.49 0.68
N GLY A 13 19.57 -30.28 -0.14
CA GLY A 13 20.95 -30.71 0.11
C GLY A 13 21.96 -29.92 -0.70
N ALA A 14 23.19 -29.77 -0.17
CA ALA A 14 24.28 -29.00 -0.79
C ALA A 14 24.91 -29.63 -2.06
N GLY A 15 24.22 -30.56 -2.72
CA GLY A 15 24.68 -31.22 -3.94
C GLY A 15 24.28 -30.49 -5.23
N THR A 16 24.81 -30.94 -6.36
CA THR A 16 24.39 -30.51 -7.69
C THR A 16 23.49 -31.56 -8.32
N TRP A 17 22.30 -31.14 -8.72
CA TRP A 17 21.32 -31.92 -9.47
C TRP A 17 21.30 -31.40 -10.90
N THR A 18 21.59 -32.25 -11.88
CA THR A 18 21.67 -31.85 -13.29
C THR A 18 20.53 -32.50 -14.06
N LEU A 19 19.76 -31.71 -14.81
CA LEU A 19 18.75 -32.23 -15.72
C LEU A 19 19.39 -33.02 -16.87
N SER A 20 18.74 -34.12 -17.27
CA SER A 20 19.13 -34.95 -18.42
C SER A 20 18.09 -34.97 -19.54
N ASP A 21 16.96 -34.28 -19.32
CA ASP A 21 15.85 -34.06 -20.25
C ASP A 21 15.09 -32.80 -19.76
N ASP A 22 14.12 -32.32 -20.54
CA ASP A 22 13.23 -31.23 -20.11
C ASP A 22 12.41 -31.64 -18.87
N LEU A 23 12.18 -30.69 -17.95
CA LEU A 23 11.49 -30.94 -16.67
C LEU A 23 10.24 -30.05 -16.52
N VAL A 24 9.12 -30.68 -16.16
CA VAL A 24 7.87 -30.01 -15.78
C VAL A 24 7.64 -30.17 -14.27
N VAL A 25 7.32 -29.07 -13.61
CA VAL A 25 6.92 -28.99 -12.20
C VAL A 25 5.58 -28.25 -12.16
N THR A 26 4.52 -28.88 -11.67
CA THR A 26 3.16 -28.32 -11.73
C THR A 26 2.89 -27.28 -10.65
N ASP A 27 3.59 -27.36 -9.52
CA ASP A 27 3.49 -26.41 -8.40
C ASP A 27 4.84 -25.70 -8.19
N ASP A 28 5.32 -25.53 -6.94
CA ASP A 28 6.46 -24.66 -6.63
C ASP A 28 7.84 -25.34 -6.81
N VAL A 29 8.82 -24.57 -7.27
CA VAL A 29 10.26 -24.92 -7.22
C VAL A 29 10.95 -24.15 -6.09
N ASP A 30 11.36 -24.83 -5.03
CA ASP A 30 12.12 -24.25 -3.92
C ASP A 30 13.55 -24.82 -3.87
N LEU A 31 14.50 -24.05 -4.37
CA LEU A 31 15.92 -24.31 -4.19
C LEU A 31 16.36 -23.73 -2.84
N ALA A 32 16.03 -24.42 -1.75
CA ALA A 32 16.42 -24.04 -0.40
C ALA A 32 17.95 -24.09 -0.18
N ALA A 33 18.65 -24.98 -0.87
CA ALA A 33 20.12 -25.10 -0.88
C ALA A 33 20.62 -25.80 -2.16
N GLY A 34 21.94 -25.98 -2.29
CA GLY A 34 22.55 -26.76 -3.37
C GLY A 34 22.50 -26.07 -4.75
N THR A 35 22.63 -26.86 -5.81
CA THR A 35 22.54 -26.41 -7.21
C THR A 35 21.54 -27.25 -7.99
N LEU A 36 20.60 -26.60 -8.68
CA LEU A 36 19.89 -27.20 -9.82
C LEU A 36 20.54 -26.67 -11.10
N ALA A 37 21.01 -27.57 -11.98
CA ALA A 37 21.63 -27.24 -13.25
C ALA A 37 20.77 -27.76 -14.41
N THR A 38 20.32 -26.88 -15.29
CA THR A 38 19.44 -27.26 -16.41
C THR A 38 20.20 -27.89 -17.57
N ALA A 39 21.51 -27.65 -17.69
CA ALA A 39 22.39 -28.21 -18.73
C ALA A 39 21.86 -28.07 -20.18
N GLY A 40 21.14 -26.98 -20.46
CA GLY A 40 20.53 -26.69 -21.75
C GLY A 40 19.11 -27.20 -21.96
N TYR A 41 18.57 -28.01 -21.04
CA TYR A 41 17.17 -28.46 -21.06
C TYR A 41 16.21 -27.40 -20.51
N SER A 42 14.94 -27.50 -20.85
CA SER A 42 13.87 -26.60 -20.41
C SER A 42 13.38 -26.93 -18.99
N LEU A 43 12.86 -25.92 -18.30
CA LEU A 43 12.25 -26.04 -16.98
C LEU A 43 10.92 -25.29 -16.96
N ASP A 44 9.81 -26.02 -16.95
CA ASP A 44 8.46 -25.48 -16.94
C ASP A 44 7.89 -25.55 -15.52
N ILE A 45 7.44 -24.41 -14.99
CA ILE A 45 7.03 -24.26 -13.59
C ILE A 45 5.62 -23.67 -13.51
N GLY A 46 4.67 -24.47 -13.00
CA GLY A 46 3.26 -24.11 -12.82
C GLY A 46 2.94 -23.33 -11.55
N GLY A 47 3.88 -23.27 -10.60
CA GLY A 47 3.87 -22.42 -9.41
C GLY A 47 4.98 -21.36 -9.42
N ASN A 48 5.48 -21.01 -8.23
CA ASN A 48 6.55 -20.03 -7.99
C ASN A 48 7.94 -20.69 -8.10
N ILE A 49 8.97 -19.89 -8.33
CA ILE A 49 10.37 -20.29 -8.11
C ILE A 49 11.01 -19.47 -6.99
N THR A 50 11.55 -20.15 -5.98
CA THR A 50 12.29 -19.57 -4.87
C THR A 50 13.73 -20.07 -4.90
N LEU A 51 14.68 -19.14 -5.06
CA LEU A 51 16.10 -19.41 -5.18
C LEU A 51 16.83 -18.90 -3.92
N ASN A 52 17.07 -19.79 -2.95
CA ASN A 52 18.01 -19.55 -1.85
C ASN A 52 19.38 -20.21 -2.12
N GLY A 53 19.39 -21.32 -2.86
CA GLY A 53 20.56 -22.00 -3.41
C GLY A 53 20.99 -21.45 -4.77
N THR A 54 21.44 -22.33 -5.66
CA THR A 54 21.90 -21.97 -7.01
C THR A 54 21.00 -22.56 -8.10
N LEU A 55 20.51 -21.73 -9.01
CA LEU A 55 19.99 -22.17 -10.31
C LEU A 55 21.03 -21.88 -11.39
N ASN A 56 21.53 -22.92 -12.07
CA ASN A 56 22.48 -22.80 -13.15
C ASN A 56 21.84 -23.16 -14.48
N ALA A 57 21.42 -22.12 -15.21
CA ALA A 57 20.81 -22.22 -16.54
C ALA A 57 21.83 -22.17 -17.70
N SER A 58 23.10 -22.47 -17.42
CA SER A 58 24.14 -22.54 -18.45
C SER A 58 23.85 -23.60 -19.51
N SER A 59 24.16 -23.27 -20.76
CA SER A 59 24.02 -24.17 -21.90
C SER A 59 24.80 -25.47 -21.72
N GLY A 60 24.24 -26.57 -22.21
CA GLY A 60 24.85 -27.90 -22.14
C GLY A 60 24.36 -28.78 -23.29
N ALA A 61 24.14 -30.06 -23.02
CA ALA A 61 23.73 -31.03 -24.05
C ALA A 61 22.37 -30.70 -24.68
N GLY A 62 21.44 -30.09 -23.94
CA GLY A 62 20.13 -29.65 -24.45
C GLY A 62 20.16 -28.36 -25.29
N GLY A 63 21.28 -27.64 -25.35
CA GLY A 63 21.37 -26.34 -26.01
C GLY A 63 21.13 -25.16 -25.06
N ASN A 64 20.18 -24.28 -25.38
CA ASN A 64 19.81 -23.12 -24.57
C ASN A 64 18.54 -23.42 -23.76
N SER A 65 18.63 -23.39 -22.43
CA SER A 65 17.47 -23.60 -21.56
C SER A 65 16.42 -22.50 -21.71
N GLN A 66 15.16 -22.89 -21.79
CA GLN A 66 14.02 -22.02 -21.53
C GLN A 66 13.47 -22.31 -20.14
N ILE A 67 13.15 -21.28 -19.36
CA ILE A 67 12.52 -21.41 -18.05
C ILE A 67 11.16 -20.72 -18.16
N ASN A 68 10.09 -21.50 -18.25
CA ASN A 68 8.72 -20.98 -18.28
C ASN A 68 8.17 -20.98 -16.85
N LEU A 69 7.56 -19.87 -16.45
CA LEU A 69 7.11 -19.65 -15.07
C LEU A 69 5.79 -18.89 -15.05
N THR A 70 4.77 -19.54 -14.48
CA THR A 70 3.44 -18.95 -14.27
C THR A 70 3.34 -18.21 -12.93
N GLY A 71 4.08 -18.62 -11.90
CA GLY A 71 4.10 -17.97 -10.59
C GLY A 71 5.15 -16.85 -10.48
N ASN A 72 5.57 -16.56 -9.25
CA ASN A 72 6.52 -15.49 -8.96
C ASN A 72 7.98 -15.97 -9.00
N TRP A 73 8.88 -15.06 -9.35
CA TRP A 73 10.33 -15.26 -9.28
C TRP A 73 10.88 -14.63 -8.00
N ALA A 74 11.52 -15.41 -7.14
CA ALA A 74 12.19 -14.92 -5.94
C ALA A 74 13.66 -15.37 -5.92
N ASN A 75 14.59 -14.42 -5.90
CA ASN A 75 16.03 -14.71 -5.85
C ASN A 75 16.74 -14.03 -4.68
N SER A 76 17.05 -14.83 -3.66
CA SER A 76 17.95 -14.50 -2.54
C SER A 76 19.32 -15.19 -2.65
N GLY A 77 19.46 -16.16 -3.56
CA GLY A 77 20.64 -16.97 -3.80
C GLY A 77 21.37 -16.59 -5.10
N THR A 78 21.81 -17.60 -5.86
CA THR A 78 22.60 -17.42 -7.08
C THR A 78 21.84 -17.90 -8.31
N PHE A 79 21.61 -17.00 -9.27
CA PHE A 79 21.17 -17.38 -10.62
C PHE A 79 22.30 -17.18 -11.62
N THR A 80 22.71 -18.26 -12.28
CA THR A 80 23.69 -18.24 -13.37
C THR A 80 22.93 -18.45 -14.68
N PRO A 81 22.63 -17.38 -15.44
CA PRO A 81 21.68 -17.45 -16.57
C PRO A 81 22.25 -18.13 -17.82
N GLY A 82 23.58 -18.16 -17.99
CA GLY A 82 24.20 -18.61 -19.25
C GLY A 82 23.65 -17.86 -20.46
N SER A 83 23.05 -18.61 -21.39
CA SER A 83 22.35 -18.13 -22.60
C SER A 83 20.84 -18.39 -22.56
N SER A 84 20.28 -18.64 -21.36
CA SER A 84 18.88 -19.04 -21.18
C SER A 84 17.85 -17.92 -21.45
N THR A 85 16.60 -18.33 -21.59
CA THR A 85 15.45 -17.40 -21.65
C THR A 85 14.49 -17.69 -20.51
N VAL A 86 14.29 -16.71 -19.63
CA VAL A 86 13.21 -16.76 -18.62
C VAL A 86 11.96 -16.13 -19.24
N VAL A 87 10.86 -16.87 -19.21
CA VAL A 87 9.54 -16.46 -19.70
C VAL A 87 8.57 -16.43 -18.53
N LEU A 88 8.00 -15.25 -18.30
CA LEU A 88 6.96 -15.01 -17.30
C LEU A 88 5.61 -14.98 -18.04
N ASP A 89 4.83 -16.05 -17.93
CA ASP A 89 3.61 -16.27 -18.73
C ASP A 89 2.30 -16.31 -17.91
N GLY A 90 2.38 -16.31 -16.57
CA GLY A 90 1.21 -16.24 -15.69
C GLY A 90 0.68 -14.82 -15.46
N THR A 91 -0.24 -14.66 -14.51
CA THR A 91 -0.93 -13.38 -14.27
C THR A 91 -0.33 -12.62 -13.08
N SER A 92 -0.10 -11.32 -13.25
CA SER A 92 0.24 -10.36 -12.19
C SER A 92 1.46 -10.73 -11.34
N GLN A 93 2.49 -11.22 -12.03
CA GLN A 93 3.68 -11.82 -11.44
C GLN A 93 4.62 -10.81 -10.77
N GLN A 94 5.45 -11.31 -9.87
CA GLN A 94 6.46 -10.55 -9.15
C GLN A 94 7.87 -11.10 -9.40
N ILE A 95 8.86 -10.21 -9.51
CA ILE A 95 10.29 -10.50 -9.44
C ILE A 95 10.85 -9.88 -8.16
N THR A 96 11.21 -10.71 -7.19
CA THR A 96 11.79 -10.28 -5.91
C THR A 96 13.27 -10.65 -5.81
N GLY A 97 14.05 -9.79 -5.15
CA GLY A 97 15.51 -9.88 -5.15
C GLY A 97 16.15 -9.45 -6.48
N SER A 98 17.47 -9.33 -6.50
CA SER A 98 18.22 -8.91 -7.70
C SER A 98 18.60 -10.13 -8.52
N SER A 99 18.43 -10.09 -9.84
CA SER A 99 18.71 -11.23 -10.73
C SER A 99 19.44 -10.79 -11.99
N ASN A 100 20.35 -11.64 -12.47
CA ASN A 100 21.01 -11.48 -13.76
C ASN A 100 20.34 -12.45 -14.76
N PHE A 101 19.57 -11.93 -15.69
CA PHE A 101 18.96 -12.68 -16.78
C PHE A 101 19.82 -12.57 -18.04
N TYR A 102 19.81 -13.62 -18.88
CA TYR A 102 20.29 -13.50 -20.25
C TYR A 102 19.18 -12.91 -21.12
N ASN A 103 18.14 -13.68 -21.44
CA ASN A 103 16.88 -13.12 -21.94
C ASN A 103 15.81 -13.14 -20.85
N LEU A 104 14.98 -12.09 -20.77
CA LEU A 104 13.79 -12.01 -19.91
C LEU A 104 12.59 -11.60 -20.78
N THR A 105 11.51 -12.38 -20.72
CA THR A 105 10.29 -12.16 -21.49
C THR A 105 9.07 -12.07 -20.59
N LYS A 106 8.30 -10.98 -20.72
CA LYS A 106 6.91 -10.85 -20.22
C LYS A 106 6.10 -10.11 -21.29
N SER A 107 5.22 -10.84 -21.96
CA SER A 107 4.39 -10.32 -23.06
C SER A 107 2.92 -10.66 -22.80
N VAL A 108 2.03 -9.67 -22.85
CA VAL A 108 0.60 -9.86 -22.52
C VAL A 108 -0.33 -9.25 -23.58
N THR A 109 -1.48 -9.89 -23.78
CA THR A 109 -2.54 -9.43 -24.71
C THR A 109 -3.67 -8.69 -23.99
N SER A 110 -3.79 -8.89 -22.68
CA SER A 110 -4.67 -8.16 -21.76
C SER A 110 -3.83 -7.33 -20.80
N ALA A 111 -4.37 -6.26 -20.23
CA ALA A 111 -3.67 -5.48 -19.21
C ALA A 111 -3.28 -6.36 -18.01
N ASP A 112 -2.03 -6.28 -17.60
CA ASP A 112 -1.44 -7.07 -16.51
C ASP A 112 -0.35 -6.25 -15.79
N THR A 113 0.13 -6.70 -14.64
CA THR A 113 1.18 -6.04 -13.86
C THR A 113 2.39 -6.96 -13.65
N LEU A 114 3.59 -6.47 -13.94
CA LEU A 114 4.84 -7.07 -13.50
C LEU A 114 5.44 -6.20 -12.37
N THR A 115 5.49 -6.76 -11.17
CA THR A 115 5.99 -6.05 -9.98
C THR A 115 7.44 -6.43 -9.70
N PHE A 116 8.31 -5.45 -9.44
CA PHE A 116 9.72 -5.65 -9.14
C PHE A 116 10.03 -5.21 -7.72
N GLY A 117 10.88 -5.97 -7.02
CA GLY A 117 11.34 -5.60 -5.68
C GLY A 117 11.95 -4.20 -5.63
N ALA A 118 11.46 -3.35 -4.73
CA ALA A 118 11.96 -1.99 -4.53
C ALA A 118 13.48 -1.99 -4.24
N GLY A 119 14.24 -1.16 -4.96
CA GLY A 119 15.70 -1.12 -4.89
C GLY A 119 16.45 -2.33 -5.50
N ALA A 120 15.75 -3.43 -5.82
CA ALA A 120 16.36 -4.59 -6.47
C ALA A 120 16.74 -4.28 -7.93
N THR A 121 17.83 -4.88 -8.40
CA THR A 121 18.34 -4.69 -9.77
C THR A 121 18.09 -5.93 -10.60
N GLN A 122 17.42 -5.76 -11.74
CA GLN A 122 17.32 -6.79 -12.77
C GLN A 122 18.28 -6.42 -13.91
N THR A 123 19.34 -7.20 -14.09
CA THR A 123 20.27 -7.07 -15.21
C THR A 123 19.84 -8.00 -16.33
N ILE A 124 19.77 -7.52 -17.58
CA ILE A 124 19.42 -8.33 -18.74
C ILE A 124 20.53 -8.17 -19.78
N THR A 125 21.38 -9.18 -19.91
CA THR A 125 22.58 -9.12 -20.77
C THR A 125 22.28 -9.43 -22.24
N GLY A 126 21.22 -10.18 -22.51
CA GLY A 126 20.66 -10.49 -23.82
C GLY A 126 19.44 -9.62 -24.13
N THR A 127 18.30 -10.25 -24.43
CA THR A 127 17.08 -9.55 -24.86
C THR A 127 16.10 -9.34 -23.69
N ALA A 128 15.74 -8.08 -23.45
CA ALA A 128 14.61 -7.71 -22.61
C ALA A 128 13.35 -7.53 -23.48
N THR A 129 12.41 -8.46 -23.38
CA THR A 129 11.11 -8.41 -24.07
C THR A 129 10.02 -8.14 -23.05
N LEU A 130 9.57 -6.88 -22.95
CA LEU A 130 8.56 -6.46 -21.98
C LEU A 130 7.47 -5.67 -22.70
N GLY A 131 6.23 -6.18 -22.74
CA GLY A 131 5.17 -5.42 -23.41
C GLY A 131 3.75 -5.95 -23.27
N GLY A 132 2.81 -5.01 -23.41
CA GLY A 132 1.39 -5.29 -23.56
C GLY A 132 0.93 -5.20 -25.02
N ALA A 133 -0.35 -4.85 -25.20
CA ALA A 133 -0.97 -4.56 -26.49
C ALA A 133 -1.61 -3.18 -26.50
N SER A 134 -2.04 -2.71 -27.67
CA SER A 134 -2.78 -1.45 -27.80
C SER A 134 -4.07 -1.48 -26.97
N GLY A 135 -4.24 -0.53 -26.05
CA GLY A 135 -5.34 -0.49 -25.08
C GLY A 135 -5.21 -1.43 -23.87
N SER A 136 -4.17 -2.26 -23.83
CA SER A 136 -3.91 -3.28 -22.80
C SER A 136 -2.43 -3.26 -22.39
N LEU A 137 -2.01 -2.19 -21.70
CA LEU A 137 -0.60 -1.98 -21.34
C LEU A 137 -0.13 -2.99 -20.28
N LEU A 138 1.14 -3.40 -20.35
CA LEU A 138 1.82 -4.10 -19.28
C LEU A 138 2.32 -3.07 -18.25
N SER A 139 1.76 -3.08 -17.05
CA SER A 139 2.17 -2.20 -15.95
C SER A 139 3.47 -2.73 -15.32
N LEU A 140 4.56 -1.96 -15.42
CA LEU A 140 5.80 -2.22 -14.69
C LEU A 140 5.81 -1.36 -13.42
N ARG A 141 5.95 -2.00 -12.25
CA ARG A 141 5.74 -1.36 -10.93
C ARG A 141 6.83 -1.73 -9.92
N SER A 142 7.14 -0.81 -9.02
CA SER A 142 7.88 -1.12 -7.79
C SER A 142 6.99 -1.82 -6.76
N SER A 143 7.55 -2.71 -5.95
CA SER A 143 6.89 -3.30 -4.78
C SER A 143 6.71 -2.31 -3.62
N ALA A 144 7.33 -1.13 -3.67
CA ALA A 144 7.14 -0.04 -2.71
C ALA A 144 7.06 1.29 -3.44
N SER A 145 5.89 1.93 -3.40
CA SER A 145 5.65 3.18 -4.13
C SER A 145 6.58 4.30 -3.66
N GLY A 146 7.04 5.13 -4.60
CA GLY A 146 8.05 6.16 -4.38
C GLY A 146 9.50 5.64 -4.33
N THR A 147 9.71 4.33 -4.17
CA THR A 147 11.07 3.73 -4.18
C THR A 147 11.33 3.05 -5.50
N GLN A 148 12.35 3.51 -6.24
CA GLN A 148 12.65 2.95 -7.56
C GLN A 148 13.17 1.51 -7.49
N TRP A 149 12.57 0.59 -8.26
CA TRP A 149 13.25 -0.64 -8.68
C TRP A 149 14.24 -0.32 -9.82
N ARG A 150 15.21 -1.20 -10.08
CA ARG A 150 16.29 -0.93 -11.04
C ARG A 150 16.31 -1.94 -12.18
N ILE A 151 16.55 -1.45 -13.39
CA ILE A 151 16.75 -2.28 -14.58
C ILE A 151 18.06 -1.89 -15.28
N ASP A 152 18.82 -2.89 -15.74
CA ASP A 152 19.98 -2.71 -16.60
C ASP A 152 19.86 -3.59 -17.86
N PRO A 153 19.12 -3.13 -18.90
CA PRO A 153 18.98 -3.84 -20.15
C PRO A 153 20.18 -3.53 -21.06
N GLN A 154 21.21 -4.37 -20.95
CA GLN A 154 22.51 -4.21 -21.62
C GLN A 154 22.48 -4.64 -23.10
N GLY A 155 21.62 -5.61 -23.46
CA GLY A 155 21.44 -6.07 -24.83
C GLY A 155 20.19 -5.50 -25.50
N THR A 156 19.54 -6.31 -26.34
CA THR A 156 18.38 -5.90 -27.17
C THR A 156 17.17 -5.52 -26.30
N ARG A 157 16.54 -4.38 -26.61
CA ARG A 157 15.34 -3.88 -25.93
C ARG A 157 14.13 -3.99 -26.84
N SER A 158 13.31 -5.01 -26.61
CA SER A 158 12.00 -5.19 -27.26
C SER A 158 10.91 -4.76 -26.27
N ILE A 159 10.84 -3.44 -26.01
CA ILE A 159 9.98 -2.88 -24.95
C ILE A 159 8.99 -1.88 -25.55
N SER A 160 7.70 -2.18 -25.44
CA SER A 160 6.62 -1.35 -25.98
C SER A 160 5.27 -1.69 -25.34
N PHE A 161 4.30 -0.78 -25.43
CA PHE A 161 2.99 -0.93 -24.76
C PHE A 161 3.13 -1.25 -23.25
N VAL A 162 4.07 -0.58 -22.59
CA VAL A 162 4.25 -0.65 -21.14
C VAL A 162 3.73 0.62 -20.48
N ASP A 163 3.28 0.51 -19.24
CA ASP A 163 3.08 1.65 -18.36
C ASP A 163 4.06 1.54 -17.20
N VAL A 164 4.95 2.50 -17.02
CA VAL A 164 6.07 2.39 -16.06
C VAL A 164 5.84 3.36 -14.90
N MET A 165 6.08 2.90 -13.68
CA MET A 165 6.12 3.75 -12.48
C MET A 165 7.19 3.27 -11.52
N ASP A 166 7.79 4.21 -10.78
CA ASP A 166 8.79 3.94 -9.74
C ASP A 166 9.97 3.09 -10.26
N SER A 167 10.58 3.46 -11.40
CA SER A 167 11.67 2.68 -12.00
C SER A 167 12.90 3.48 -12.44
N TYR A 168 14.09 2.96 -12.17
CA TYR A 168 15.36 3.52 -12.63
C TYR A 168 16.04 2.56 -13.62
N ASN A 169 16.11 2.98 -14.88
CA ASN A 169 17.03 2.39 -15.85
C ASN A 169 18.47 2.84 -15.53
N ILE A 170 19.26 1.98 -14.91
CA ILE A 170 20.65 2.27 -14.51
C ILE A 170 21.64 2.12 -15.68
N HIS A 171 21.19 1.63 -16.84
CA HIS A 171 22.01 1.56 -18.04
C HIS A 171 22.36 2.97 -18.58
N THR A 172 23.48 3.10 -19.27
CA THR A 172 23.98 4.41 -19.78
C THR A 172 23.10 5.09 -20.83
N THR A 173 22.15 4.38 -21.44
CA THR A 173 21.28 4.86 -22.52
C THR A 173 19.82 4.67 -22.16
N VAL A 174 18.98 5.64 -22.52
CA VAL A 174 17.53 5.63 -22.33
C VAL A 174 16.87 4.41 -22.99
N ILE A 175 15.82 3.86 -22.38
CA ILE A 175 15.08 2.72 -22.97
C ILE A 175 14.24 3.19 -24.16
N GLY A 176 13.48 4.28 -24.01
CA GLY A 176 12.62 4.85 -25.04
C GLY A 176 11.49 3.92 -25.52
N PRO A 177 10.67 3.33 -24.62
CA PRO A 177 9.70 2.32 -25.00
C PRO A 177 8.57 2.91 -25.87
N ALA A 178 8.24 2.24 -26.97
CA ALA A 178 7.22 2.71 -27.91
C ALA A 178 5.80 2.54 -27.36
N SER A 179 4.87 3.44 -27.73
CA SER A 179 3.44 3.35 -27.36
C SER A 179 3.18 3.13 -25.86
N SER A 180 3.96 3.79 -25.01
CA SER A 180 4.08 3.49 -23.58
C SER A 180 3.81 4.72 -22.70
N THR A 181 3.35 4.48 -21.47
CA THR A 181 2.95 5.51 -20.49
C THR A 181 4.02 5.70 -19.42
N ASN A 182 4.24 6.96 -19.03
CA ASN A 182 5.11 7.36 -17.92
C ASN A 182 4.25 7.79 -16.73
N SER A 183 3.94 6.87 -15.81
CA SER A 183 3.09 7.14 -14.64
C SER A 183 3.85 7.72 -13.43
N GLY A 184 5.10 8.15 -13.61
CA GLY A 184 5.84 8.95 -12.63
C GLY A 184 6.99 8.21 -11.93
N ASN A 185 7.86 9.00 -11.29
CA ASN A 185 9.09 8.56 -10.62
C ASN A 185 9.96 7.60 -11.46
N ASN A 186 10.13 7.90 -12.75
CA ASN A 186 10.93 7.11 -13.67
C ASN A 186 12.21 7.83 -14.08
N THR A 187 13.36 7.21 -13.83
CA THR A 187 14.68 7.72 -14.22
C THR A 187 15.17 6.98 -15.48
N ASN A 188 15.54 7.73 -16.52
CA ASN A 188 16.18 7.23 -17.75
C ASN A 188 15.36 6.17 -18.55
N TRP A 189 14.05 6.15 -18.36
CA TRP A 189 13.13 5.30 -19.15
C TRP A 189 12.66 5.95 -20.44
N PHE A 190 12.25 7.21 -20.36
CA PHE A 190 11.70 7.99 -21.46
C PHE A 190 12.68 9.08 -21.86
N ALA A 191 12.72 9.44 -23.15
CA ALA A 191 13.48 10.60 -23.60
C ALA A 191 12.94 11.87 -22.92
N ALA A 192 13.82 12.85 -22.66
CA ALA A 192 13.43 14.10 -22.03
C ALA A 192 12.36 14.81 -22.88
N GLN A 193 11.15 14.93 -22.34
CA GLN A 193 10.09 15.69 -22.98
C GLN A 193 10.47 17.17 -22.91
N THR A 194 10.67 17.80 -24.07
CA THR A 194 10.84 19.24 -24.16
C THR A 194 9.57 19.92 -23.65
N ALA A 195 9.69 20.66 -22.55
CA ALA A 195 8.57 21.42 -22.00
C ALA A 195 7.99 22.36 -23.07
N ALA A 196 6.69 22.25 -23.32
CA ALA A 196 5.99 23.21 -24.14
C ALA A 196 6.03 24.58 -23.44
N THR A 197 6.71 25.56 -24.02
CA THR A 197 6.78 26.92 -23.49
C THR A 197 5.41 27.59 -23.60
N THR A 198 4.70 27.71 -22.49
CA THR A 198 3.52 28.57 -22.38
C THR A 198 3.97 30.04 -22.39
N THR A 199 3.76 30.71 -23.51
CA THR A 199 3.84 32.18 -23.59
C THR A 199 2.68 32.78 -22.78
N PRO A 200 2.91 33.74 -21.86
CA PRO A 200 1.84 34.38 -21.10
C PRO A 200 0.83 35.12 -21.98
N ASP A 201 -0.45 35.10 -21.58
CA ASP A 201 -1.57 35.68 -22.32
C ASP A 201 -1.43 37.18 -22.61
N THR A 202 -1.89 37.58 -23.79
CA THR A 202 -2.33 38.95 -24.06
C THR A 202 -3.81 38.93 -24.45
N PHE A 203 -4.68 39.27 -23.50
CA PHE A 203 -6.11 39.47 -23.76
C PHE A 203 -6.34 40.74 -24.60
N PRO A 204 -7.08 40.67 -25.72
CA PRO A 204 -7.58 41.86 -26.41
C PRO A 204 -8.94 42.31 -25.85
N ASP A 205 -9.11 43.63 -25.78
CA ASP A 205 -10.28 44.37 -25.28
C ASP A 205 -11.53 44.22 -26.19
N PRO A 206 -12.79 44.29 -25.69
CA PRO A 206 -13.96 43.89 -26.47
C PRO A 206 -14.63 45.03 -27.26
N SER A 207 -14.37 45.05 -28.58
CA SER A 207 -15.26 45.51 -29.68
C SER A 207 -15.68 47.00 -29.75
N PRO A 208 -15.86 47.53 -30.97
CA PRO A 208 -17.21 47.46 -31.56
C PRO A 208 -17.24 47.04 -33.04
N ALA A 209 -18.41 46.55 -33.49
CA ALA A 209 -18.62 45.95 -34.82
C ALA A 209 -18.83 46.96 -35.97
N GLN A 210 -18.35 46.61 -37.19
CA GLN A 210 -19.13 46.68 -38.45
C GLN A 210 -18.35 46.26 -39.74
N THR A 211 -18.81 45.17 -40.39
CA THR A 211 -18.94 44.96 -41.87
C THR A 211 -17.68 45.02 -42.81
N PRO A 212 -17.73 44.52 -44.09
CA PRO A 212 -16.67 43.63 -44.62
C PRO A 212 -15.78 44.18 -45.77
N GLU A 213 -14.75 43.37 -46.11
CA GLU A 213 -13.99 43.13 -47.39
C GLU A 213 -14.22 44.01 -48.66
N PRO A 214 -13.27 44.14 -49.64
CA PRO A 214 -12.12 43.24 -49.90
C PRO A 214 -10.80 43.84 -50.50
N ALA A 215 -9.84 42.92 -50.76
CA ALA A 215 -9.00 42.78 -51.98
C ALA A 215 -7.60 43.46 -52.18
N GLN A 216 -6.76 42.67 -52.90
CA GLN A 216 -5.52 43.00 -53.66
C GLN A 216 -4.23 43.31 -52.86
N VAL A 217 -3.00 43.07 -53.36
CA VAL A 217 -2.35 42.02 -54.21
C VAL A 217 -0.86 42.42 -54.34
N ASP A 218 0.03 41.48 -54.69
CA ASP A 218 1.44 41.72 -55.14
C ASP A 218 2.46 42.27 -54.13
N GLN A 219 3.77 42.04 -54.25
CA GLN A 219 4.57 40.95 -54.87
C GLN A 219 6.07 41.18 -54.44
N THR A 220 6.96 40.21 -54.72
CA THR A 220 8.42 40.40 -54.97
C THR A 220 9.30 40.94 -53.78
N ILE A 221 10.62 40.67 -53.64
CA ILE A 221 11.59 39.81 -54.36
C ILE A 221 12.83 39.48 -53.48
N ASP A 222 13.40 38.29 -53.70
CA ASP A 222 14.83 37.88 -53.71
C ASP A 222 15.85 37.94 -52.55
N GLU A 223 16.73 36.92 -52.64
CA GLU A 223 18.19 36.88 -52.42
C GLU A 223 18.79 36.94 -50.99
N MET A 224 19.98 36.35 -50.72
CA MET A 224 20.64 35.10 -51.18
C MET A 224 21.91 34.86 -50.33
N GLY A 225 22.37 33.59 -50.27
CA GLY A 225 23.75 33.21 -49.94
C GLY A 225 24.16 33.21 -48.46
N THR A 226 25.15 32.45 -47.98
CA THR A 226 25.87 31.22 -48.37
C THR A 226 26.95 31.00 -47.30
N ALA A 227 27.45 29.76 -47.13
CA ALA A 227 28.50 29.34 -46.19
C ALA A 227 29.88 30.05 -46.41
N GLU A 228 30.87 29.99 -45.52
CA GLU A 228 31.69 28.80 -45.21
C GLU A 228 32.76 29.00 -44.08
N THR A 229 33.21 27.86 -43.52
CA THR A 229 34.56 27.45 -43.00
C THR A 229 35.40 28.30 -42.00
N GLY A 230 36.19 27.59 -41.17
CA GLY A 230 37.34 28.16 -40.43
C GLY A 230 37.84 27.35 -39.22
N THR A 231 39.12 26.96 -39.20
CA THR A 231 39.83 26.26 -38.10
C THR A 231 41.19 26.96 -37.83
N THR A 232 42.03 26.65 -36.83
CA THR A 232 42.26 25.48 -35.96
C THR A 232 43.10 25.91 -34.71
N GLU A 233 43.44 24.98 -33.79
CA GLU A 233 44.66 25.01 -32.93
C GLU A 233 44.75 26.06 -31.77
N THR A 234 45.58 25.92 -30.71
CA THR A 234 46.30 24.79 -30.02
C THR A 234 46.59 25.19 -28.55
N GLY A 235 46.94 24.25 -27.68
CA GLY A 235 47.59 24.57 -26.39
C GLY A 235 47.47 23.51 -25.29
N ALA A 236 48.55 22.77 -25.01
CA ALA A 236 48.65 21.80 -23.90
C ALA A 236 50.09 21.72 -23.37
N GLU A 237 50.27 21.54 -22.06
CA GLU A 237 51.47 21.03 -21.35
C GLU A 237 51.02 20.61 -19.92
N THR A 238 51.13 19.33 -19.48
CA THR A 238 52.26 18.64 -18.75
C THR A 238 52.50 19.19 -17.31
N THR A 239 53.02 18.53 -16.25
CA THR A 239 53.40 17.14 -15.81
C THR A 239 53.73 17.21 -14.29
N ALA A 240 53.83 16.20 -13.40
CA ALA A 240 53.58 14.74 -13.39
C ALA A 240 53.61 14.19 -11.92
N GLU A 241 53.19 12.92 -11.74
CA GLU A 241 53.67 11.87 -10.80
C GLU A 241 54.11 12.12 -9.34
N SER A 242 53.67 11.23 -8.43
CA SER A 242 54.58 10.35 -7.65
C SER A 242 53.86 9.06 -7.17
N GLN A 243 54.61 8.00 -6.88
CA GLN A 243 54.14 6.64 -6.54
C GLN A 243 54.87 6.08 -5.30
N ALA A 244 54.32 4.97 -4.74
CA ALA A 244 55.02 3.88 -4.02
C ALA A 244 55.61 4.17 -2.61
N ASP A 245 55.67 3.27 -1.60
CA ASP A 245 55.28 1.87 -1.36
C ASP A 245 55.82 1.47 0.06
N THR A 246 55.53 0.24 0.54
CA THR A 246 56.21 -0.57 1.62
C THR A 246 55.98 -0.24 3.12
N THR A 247 56.04 -1.16 4.11
CA THR A 247 55.79 -2.63 4.29
C THR A 247 55.86 -3.02 5.81
N GLY A 248 55.36 -4.21 6.20
CA GLY A 248 55.66 -4.92 7.49
C GLY A 248 54.54 -4.88 8.56
N GLU A 249 53.97 -5.97 9.10
CA GLU A 249 54.54 -7.10 9.92
C GLU A 249 55.03 -6.65 11.33
N THR A 250 54.78 -7.33 12.47
CA THR A 250 54.12 -8.63 12.81
C THR A 250 53.78 -8.69 14.33
N ASP A 251 52.95 -9.68 14.74
CA ASP A 251 52.93 -10.36 16.07
C ASP A 251 52.67 -9.55 17.38
N ALA A 252 52.37 -10.13 18.55
CA ALA A 252 51.57 -11.31 18.96
C ALA A 252 51.41 -11.30 20.52
N ASP A 253 50.70 -12.28 21.08
CA ASP A 253 50.70 -12.75 22.49
C ASP A 253 50.00 -11.92 23.60
N THR A 254 49.46 -12.48 24.72
CA THR A 254 48.71 -13.74 25.05
C THR A 254 48.34 -13.73 26.55
N ALA A 255 47.35 -14.54 26.96
CA ALA A 255 46.93 -14.89 28.35
C ALA A 255 46.24 -13.77 29.15
N GLY A 256 45.23 -14.00 30.00
CA GLY A 256 44.88 -15.15 30.88
C GLY A 256 44.84 -14.60 32.33
N GLU A 257 44.15 -15.07 33.37
CA GLU A 257 43.24 -16.19 33.69
C GLU A 257 42.51 -15.78 35.03
N THR A 258 41.54 -16.46 35.68
CA THR A 258 40.93 -17.80 35.54
C THR A 258 39.41 -17.75 35.94
N THR A 259 38.79 -18.94 36.08
CA THR A 259 37.45 -19.30 36.58
C THR A 259 37.21 -19.14 38.10
N VAL A 260 35.93 -19.10 38.53
CA VAL A 260 35.32 -20.05 39.50
C VAL A 260 33.81 -20.18 39.21
N ALA A 261 33.22 -21.37 39.39
CA ALA A 261 31.78 -21.65 39.16
C ALA A 261 31.01 -21.90 40.48
N SER A 262 29.68 -21.70 40.46
CA SER A 262 28.73 -22.52 41.24
C SER A 262 27.31 -22.43 40.63
N ALA A 263 26.49 -23.46 40.82
CA ALA A 263 25.23 -23.64 40.10
C ALA A 263 23.97 -23.48 40.98
N ALA A 264 22.88 -23.01 40.37
CA ALA A 264 21.50 -23.33 40.74
C ALA A 264 20.62 -23.16 39.48
N GLY A 265 19.94 -24.22 39.04
CA GLY A 265 19.23 -24.25 37.75
C GLY A 265 17.73 -23.89 37.84
N PRO A 266 17.08 -23.58 36.70
CA PRO A 266 15.63 -23.45 36.62
C PRO A 266 14.93 -24.82 36.46
N VAL A 267 13.69 -24.89 36.95
CA VAL A 267 12.86 -26.10 36.99
C VAL A 267 12.28 -26.43 35.61
N GLN A 268 12.42 -27.68 35.16
CA GLN A 268 11.67 -28.23 34.02
C GLN A 268 10.21 -28.54 34.39
N PRO A 269 9.24 -28.20 33.52
CA PRO A 269 8.03 -29.00 33.35
C PRO A 269 8.38 -30.25 32.51
N THR A 270 8.02 -31.43 33.01
CA THR A 270 8.25 -32.71 32.32
C THR A 270 7.37 -32.87 31.09
N ALA A 271 7.96 -32.87 29.90
CA ALA A 271 7.29 -33.29 28.67
C ALA A 271 7.33 -34.82 28.54
N THR A 272 6.24 -35.51 28.86
CA THR A 272 6.06 -36.92 28.50
C THR A 272 5.72 -37.05 27.02
N THR A 273 6.66 -37.57 26.23
CA THR A 273 6.42 -37.98 24.85
C THR A 273 5.52 -39.21 24.80
N SER A 274 4.32 -39.10 24.23
CA SER A 274 3.56 -40.26 23.75
C SER A 274 3.48 -40.22 22.22
N THR A 275 4.11 -41.18 21.56
CA THR A 275 3.99 -41.42 20.13
C THR A 275 2.55 -41.81 19.78
N GLY A 276 1.93 -41.12 18.83
CA GLY A 276 0.60 -41.47 18.33
C GLY A 276 0.23 -40.71 17.06
N GLN A 277 0.39 -41.35 15.90
CA GLN A 277 -0.35 -40.97 14.70
C GLN A 277 -1.85 -41.18 14.96
N GLY A 278 -2.68 -40.18 14.70
CA GLY A 278 -4.13 -40.29 14.88
C GLY A 278 -4.87 -39.19 14.14
N ALA A 279 -5.90 -39.58 13.39
CA ALA A 279 -6.84 -38.68 12.72
C ALA A 279 -7.60 -37.79 13.74
N PRO A 280 -8.21 -36.66 13.32
CA PRO A 280 -8.94 -35.77 14.23
C PRO A 280 -10.02 -36.53 15.02
N GLY A 281 -9.84 -36.57 16.34
CA GLY A 281 -10.69 -37.31 17.25
C GLY A 281 -12.08 -36.69 17.39
N VAL A 282 -13.10 -37.42 16.96
CA VAL A 282 -14.50 -37.11 17.28
C VAL A 282 -14.71 -37.35 18.78
N LEU A 283 -14.94 -36.29 19.55
CA LEU A 283 -15.36 -36.41 20.94
C LEU A 283 -16.72 -37.14 21.03
N PRO A 284 -16.95 -37.98 22.06
CA PRO A 284 -18.17 -38.75 22.17
C PRO A 284 -19.38 -37.81 22.34
N LYS A 285 -20.48 -38.12 21.64
CA LYS A 285 -21.75 -37.41 21.78
C LYS A 285 -22.20 -37.45 23.25
N SER A 286 -22.31 -36.29 23.88
CA SER A 286 -23.08 -36.15 25.12
C SER A 286 -24.56 -36.33 24.78
N ASP A 287 -25.15 -37.41 25.28
CA ASP A 287 -26.56 -37.74 25.05
C ASP A 287 -27.44 -36.81 25.90
N SER A 288 -27.86 -35.67 25.33
CA SER A 288 -28.80 -34.77 25.99
C SER A 288 -30.22 -35.32 25.83
N GLY A 289 -30.69 -36.04 26.85
CA GLY A 289 -32.05 -36.56 26.92
C GLY A 289 -33.10 -35.46 26.71
N LYS A 290 -34.19 -35.79 26.02
CA LYS A 290 -35.32 -34.87 25.77
C LYS A 290 -36.12 -34.68 27.06
N GLU A 291 -36.24 -33.45 27.55
CA GLU A 291 -37.09 -33.15 28.72
C GLU A 291 -38.06 -31.96 28.56
N ASP A 292 -38.29 -31.45 27.34
CA ASP A 292 -39.27 -30.37 27.12
C ASP A 292 -39.96 -30.33 25.73
N GLY A 293 -39.75 -31.33 24.88
CA GLY A 293 -40.44 -31.46 23.59
C GLY A 293 -40.07 -30.41 22.52
N ARG A 294 -39.06 -29.56 22.80
CA ARG A 294 -38.50 -28.62 21.81
C ARG A 294 -37.59 -29.39 20.84
N PRO A 295 -37.44 -28.95 19.57
CA PRO A 295 -36.46 -29.56 18.67
C PRO A 295 -35.05 -29.37 19.25
N ALA A 296 -34.31 -30.47 19.42
CA ALA A 296 -32.95 -30.43 19.94
C ALA A 296 -32.05 -29.65 18.98
N THR A 297 -31.65 -28.43 19.37
CA THR A 297 -30.68 -27.62 18.65
C THR A 297 -29.28 -28.13 18.95
N THR A 298 -28.78 -29.02 18.10
CA THR A 298 -27.41 -29.56 18.20
C THR A 298 -26.39 -28.42 18.09
N THR A 299 -25.88 -27.98 19.25
CA THR A 299 -24.83 -26.98 19.32
C THR A 299 -23.49 -27.65 19.04
N HIS A 300 -22.80 -27.22 17.99
CA HIS A 300 -21.48 -27.72 17.64
C HIS A 300 -20.45 -26.83 18.31
N VAL A 301 -19.58 -27.43 19.13
CA VAL A 301 -18.51 -26.72 19.84
C VAL A 301 -17.17 -27.34 19.43
N TYR A 302 -16.26 -26.53 18.91
CA TYR A 302 -14.87 -26.89 18.64
C TYR A 302 -13.97 -26.05 19.55
N VAL A 303 -12.97 -26.68 20.16
CA VAL A 303 -12.01 -26.00 21.04
C VAL A 303 -10.66 -25.98 20.34
N TYR A 304 -10.04 -24.81 20.33
CA TYR A 304 -8.72 -24.53 19.77
C TYR A 304 -7.83 -23.97 20.87
N GLU A 305 -6.53 -23.95 20.64
CA GLU A 305 -5.64 -23.16 21.49
C GLU A 305 -6.04 -21.66 21.37
N GLY A 306 -6.31 -21.03 22.52
CA GLY A 306 -6.74 -19.63 22.58
C GLY A 306 -8.16 -19.31 22.12
N ALA A 307 -8.99 -20.26 21.64
CA ALA A 307 -10.33 -19.97 21.13
C ALA A 307 -11.34 -21.13 21.25
N VAL A 308 -12.64 -20.81 21.21
CA VAL A 308 -13.75 -21.77 21.10
C VAL A 308 -14.65 -21.34 19.95
N GLU A 309 -14.97 -22.25 19.04
CA GLU A 309 -15.99 -22.03 18.01
C GLU A 309 -17.31 -22.66 18.43
N VAL A 310 -18.38 -21.86 18.48
CA VAL A 310 -19.74 -22.30 18.76
C VAL A 310 -20.60 -22.04 17.52
N ASN A 311 -21.14 -23.09 16.90
CA ASN A 311 -21.99 -23.00 15.71
C ASN A 311 -21.42 -22.14 14.57
N LYS A 312 -20.10 -22.22 14.30
CA LYS A 312 -19.32 -21.41 13.35
C LYS A 312 -18.95 -19.99 13.79
N THR A 313 -19.34 -19.56 15.00
CA THR A 313 -18.86 -18.32 15.62
C THR A 313 -17.62 -18.62 16.45
N LYS A 314 -16.43 -18.30 15.93
CA LYS A 314 -15.16 -18.38 16.68
C LYS A 314 -15.08 -17.23 17.68
N ILE A 315 -14.91 -17.57 18.95
CA ILE A 315 -14.77 -16.70 20.14
C ILE A 315 -13.36 -16.92 20.67
N TYR A 316 -12.61 -15.85 20.87
CA TYR A 316 -11.22 -15.92 21.32
C TYR A 316 -11.08 -15.55 22.80
N THR A 317 -10.00 -16.00 23.41
CA THR A 317 -9.67 -15.72 24.81
C THR A 317 -9.58 -14.21 25.03
N GLY A 318 -10.24 -13.72 26.09
CA GLY A 318 -10.32 -12.29 26.40
C GLY A 318 -11.46 -11.52 25.72
N GLU A 319 -12.19 -12.13 24.77
CA GLU A 319 -13.44 -11.54 24.28
C GLU A 319 -14.57 -11.69 25.30
N LYS A 320 -15.46 -10.69 25.32
CA LYS A 320 -16.58 -10.61 26.25
C LYS A 320 -17.87 -11.07 25.57
N ILE A 321 -18.62 -11.92 26.26
CA ILE A 321 -19.99 -12.28 25.88
C ILE A 321 -20.94 -11.53 26.82
N THR A 322 -21.91 -10.83 26.27
CA THR A 322 -23.06 -10.28 27.00
C THR A 322 -24.31 -11.11 26.69
N VAL A 323 -25.36 -10.97 27.50
CA VAL A 323 -26.67 -11.60 27.26
C VAL A 323 -27.73 -10.51 27.41
N ASP A 324 -28.59 -10.36 26.40
CA ASP A 324 -29.65 -9.35 26.43
C ASP A 324 -30.84 -9.76 27.33
N PRO A 325 -31.78 -8.84 27.66
CA PRO A 325 -32.95 -9.16 28.47
C PRO A 325 -33.88 -10.23 27.87
N GLN A 326 -33.71 -10.59 26.60
CA GLN A 326 -34.45 -11.64 25.90
C GLN A 326 -33.72 -13.00 25.97
N GLY A 327 -32.57 -13.06 26.64
CA GLY A 327 -31.79 -14.29 26.85
C GLY A 327 -30.86 -14.65 25.69
N LYS A 328 -30.65 -13.75 24.73
CA LYS A 328 -29.77 -13.98 23.58
C LYS A 328 -28.36 -13.51 23.91
N ALA A 329 -27.37 -14.35 23.63
CA ALA A 329 -25.97 -14.01 23.77
C ALA A 329 -25.51 -13.06 22.65
N HIS A 330 -24.55 -12.19 22.98
CA HIS A 330 -23.91 -11.26 22.05
C HIS A 330 -22.40 -11.25 22.31
N LEU A 331 -21.59 -11.45 21.28
CA LEU A 331 -20.13 -11.33 21.37
C LEU A 331 -19.71 -9.87 21.13
N ASP A 332 -19.12 -9.24 22.15
CA ASP A 332 -18.56 -7.88 22.09
C ASP A 332 -17.12 -7.94 21.48
N ALA A 333 -17.02 -8.18 20.16
CA ALA A 333 -15.73 -8.33 19.46
C ALA A 333 -15.27 -7.03 18.79
N ARG A 334 -14.22 -6.38 19.33
CA ARG A 334 -13.56 -5.24 18.67
C ARG A 334 -12.92 -5.69 17.36
N THR A 335 -13.50 -5.23 16.26
CA THR A 335 -13.10 -5.58 14.89
C THR A 335 -12.53 -4.33 14.22
N LEU A 336 -11.31 -4.44 13.67
CA LEU A 336 -10.69 -3.39 12.87
C LEU A 336 -10.92 -3.71 11.38
N TYR A 337 -11.32 -2.73 10.59
CA TYR A 337 -11.38 -2.82 9.14
C TYR A 337 -10.35 -1.85 8.58
N ILE A 338 -9.34 -2.38 7.89
CA ILE A 338 -8.16 -1.62 7.49
C ILE A 338 -8.06 -1.66 5.97
N THR A 339 -7.91 -0.50 5.32
CA THR A 339 -7.66 -0.44 3.87
C THR A 339 -6.21 -0.80 3.57
N HIS A 340 -6.01 -1.59 2.53
CA HIS A 340 -4.73 -2.08 2.04
C HIS A 340 -4.66 -1.91 0.51
N VAL A 341 -3.47 -1.99 -0.08
CA VAL A 341 -3.30 -1.97 -1.54
C VAL A 341 -4.08 -3.08 -2.27
N ASP A 342 -4.39 -4.17 -1.56
CA ASP A 342 -5.07 -5.36 -2.05
C ASP A 342 -6.55 -5.48 -1.57
N GLY A 343 -7.13 -4.41 -1.02
CA GLY A 343 -8.53 -4.38 -0.56
C GLY A 343 -8.69 -4.05 0.92
N VAL A 344 -9.60 -4.74 1.62
CA VAL A 344 -9.91 -4.46 3.04
C VAL A 344 -9.61 -5.69 3.90
N ARG A 345 -8.76 -5.52 4.91
CA ARG A 345 -8.44 -6.58 5.90
C ARG A 345 -9.23 -6.35 7.19
N VAL A 346 -9.80 -7.43 7.71
CA VAL A 346 -10.60 -7.42 8.93
C VAL A 346 -9.83 -8.14 10.01
N LEU A 347 -9.42 -7.40 11.04
CA LEU A 347 -8.68 -7.90 12.19
C LEU A 347 -9.55 -8.01 13.43
N ARG A 348 -9.27 -9.01 14.26
CA ARG A 348 -9.84 -9.14 15.60
C ARG A 348 -8.83 -8.63 16.63
N ALA A 349 -9.09 -7.47 17.22
CA ALA A 349 -8.10 -6.71 17.99
C ALA A 349 -7.69 -7.37 19.32
N THR A 350 -8.43 -8.37 19.82
CA THR A 350 -8.06 -9.13 21.02
C THR A 350 -6.94 -10.15 20.79
N VAL A 351 -6.72 -10.55 19.53
CA VAL A 351 -5.75 -11.60 19.15
C VAL A 351 -4.81 -11.19 18.02
N ASN A 352 -4.99 -9.98 17.48
CA ASN A 352 -4.18 -9.42 16.40
C ASN A 352 -4.18 -10.26 15.10
N GLU A 353 -5.17 -11.15 14.93
CA GLU A 353 -5.34 -12.00 13.75
C GLU A 353 -6.23 -11.34 12.68
N THR A 354 -5.81 -11.45 11.42
CA THR A 354 -6.69 -11.22 10.27
C THR A 354 -7.72 -12.36 10.19
N ILE A 355 -8.97 -12.05 10.49
CA ILE A 355 -10.09 -13.02 10.42
C ILE A 355 -10.80 -13.00 9.07
N ARG A 356 -10.54 -12.01 8.22
CA ARG A 356 -11.02 -11.94 6.83
C ARG A 356 -10.20 -10.97 6.00
N HIS A 357 -10.10 -11.25 4.71
CA HIS A 357 -9.64 -10.33 3.67
C HIS A 357 -10.73 -10.20 2.61
N PHE A 358 -11.12 -8.97 2.30
CA PHE A 358 -11.95 -8.64 1.15
C PHE A 358 -11.02 -8.15 0.05
N ALA A 359 -10.48 -9.10 -0.72
CA ALA A 359 -9.58 -8.82 -1.81
C ALA A 359 -10.22 -7.87 -2.84
N SER A 360 -9.41 -6.95 -3.37
CA SER A 360 -9.77 -5.95 -4.35
C SER A 360 -8.64 -5.78 -5.37
N LEU A 361 -8.97 -5.49 -6.63
CA LEU A 361 -7.99 -5.15 -7.67
C LEU A 361 -7.59 -3.66 -7.65
N GLU A 362 -8.23 -2.87 -6.79
CA GLU A 362 -7.97 -1.45 -6.56
C GLU A 362 -7.79 -1.20 -5.06
N ALA A 363 -6.87 -0.31 -4.70
CA ALA A 363 -6.65 0.10 -3.31
C ALA A 363 -7.84 0.97 -2.83
N PRO A 364 -8.53 0.61 -1.73
CA PRO A 364 -9.58 1.45 -1.18
C PRO A 364 -8.97 2.72 -0.57
N SER A 365 -9.49 3.90 -0.95
CA SER A 365 -8.88 5.18 -0.56
C SER A 365 -9.18 5.55 0.90
N ASP A 366 -10.35 5.22 1.42
CA ASP A 366 -10.79 5.48 2.80
C ASP A 366 -11.88 4.48 3.25
N ILE A 367 -12.10 4.38 4.57
CA ILE A 367 -13.03 3.44 5.21
C ILE A 367 -13.65 4.00 6.50
N ILE A 368 -14.95 3.79 6.69
CA ILE A 368 -15.68 4.27 7.88
C ILE A 368 -16.71 3.25 8.39
N SER A 369 -16.85 3.13 9.72
CA SER A 369 -17.91 2.34 10.35
C SER A 369 -19.18 3.16 10.50
N ALA A 370 -20.34 2.55 10.25
CA ALA A 370 -21.63 3.09 10.65
C ALA A 370 -21.67 3.34 12.17
N PRO A 371 -22.34 4.41 12.65
CA PRO A 371 -22.48 4.68 14.09
C PRO A 371 -23.17 3.56 14.89
N ASP A 372 -24.02 2.77 14.25
CA ASP A 372 -24.67 1.60 14.86
C ASP A 372 -23.81 0.32 14.84
N GLY A 373 -22.60 0.41 14.27
CA GLY A 373 -21.64 -0.68 14.15
C GLY A 373 -22.02 -1.81 13.18
N LYS A 374 -23.16 -1.76 12.49
CA LYS A 374 -23.68 -2.88 11.66
C LYS A 374 -23.10 -2.92 10.25
N ALA A 375 -22.68 -1.78 9.73
CA ALA A 375 -22.06 -1.65 8.42
C ALA A 375 -20.69 -0.97 8.50
N VAL A 376 -19.80 -1.30 7.57
CA VAL A 376 -18.59 -0.53 7.25
C VAL A 376 -18.61 -0.21 5.77
N TYR A 377 -18.25 1.02 5.42
CA TYR A 377 -18.21 1.53 4.05
C TYR A 377 -16.77 1.81 3.64
N ALA A 378 -16.34 1.35 2.47
CA ALA A 378 -15.02 1.67 1.93
C ALA A 378 -15.13 2.22 0.51
N ILE A 379 -14.40 3.30 0.23
CA ILE A 379 -14.35 3.89 -1.12
C ILE A 379 -13.48 3.02 -2.01
N LEU A 380 -13.96 2.70 -3.20
CA LEU A 380 -13.22 2.03 -4.26
C LEU A 380 -13.11 3.02 -5.45
N PRO A 381 -12.00 3.79 -5.52
CA PRO A 381 -11.93 5.02 -6.32
C PRO A 381 -11.90 4.76 -7.83
N SER A 382 -11.08 3.81 -8.29
CA SER A 382 -10.90 3.52 -9.73
C SER A 382 -12.17 2.99 -10.39
N SER A 383 -12.99 2.26 -9.64
CA SER A 383 -14.30 1.76 -10.08
C SER A 383 -15.48 2.63 -9.63
N ARG A 384 -15.20 3.79 -9.02
CA ARG A 384 -16.18 4.85 -8.74
C ARG A 384 -17.40 4.37 -7.92
N LYS A 385 -17.13 3.53 -6.90
CA LYS A 385 -18.15 2.88 -6.08
C LYS A 385 -17.81 2.87 -4.58
N LEU A 386 -18.84 2.85 -3.73
CA LEU A 386 -18.70 2.62 -2.29
C LEU A 386 -19.06 1.17 -1.98
N ALA A 387 -18.10 0.38 -1.48
CA ALA A 387 -18.37 -0.96 -0.97
C ALA A 387 -19.07 -0.87 0.39
N THR A 388 -20.04 -1.76 0.64
CA THR A 388 -20.66 -1.94 1.96
C THR A 388 -20.31 -3.33 2.50
N TYR A 389 -19.88 -3.40 3.75
CA TYR A 389 -19.60 -4.64 4.47
C TYR A 389 -20.53 -4.77 5.67
N ASP A 390 -21.25 -5.89 5.76
CA ASP A 390 -22.03 -6.26 6.94
C ASP A 390 -21.10 -6.86 8.00
N THR A 391 -21.11 -6.27 9.20
CA THR A 391 -20.12 -6.53 10.27
C THR A 391 -20.47 -7.72 11.15
N ALA A 392 -21.73 -8.16 11.11
CA ALA A 392 -22.21 -9.35 11.80
C ALA A 392 -21.85 -10.63 11.03
N SER A 393 -22.16 -10.69 9.73
CA SER A 393 -21.88 -11.83 8.85
C SER A 393 -20.46 -11.83 8.25
N LEU A 394 -19.73 -10.71 8.37
CA LEU A 394 -18.42 -10.48 7.75
C LEU A 394 -18.47 -10.70 6.23
N ARG A 395 -19.40 -10.05 5.55
CA ARG A 395 -19.59 -10.15 4.09
C ARG A 395 -19.68 -8.78 3.44
N ASN A 396 -19.23 -8.66 2.20
CA ASN A 396 -19.67 -7.55 1.36
C ASN A 396 -21.18 -7.72 1.10
N SER A 397 -21.96 -6.68 1.40
CA SER A 397 -23.43 -6.64 1.31
C SER A 397 -23.93 -5.77 0.14
N GLY A 398 -23.02 -5.31 -0.71
CA GLY A 398 -23.30 -4.63 -1.97
C GLY A 398 -22.39 -3.44 -2.23
N TYR A 399 -22.70 -2.72 -3.31
CA TYR A 399 -22.03 -1.50 -3.73
C TYR A 399 -23.05 -0.38 -3.97
N ILE A 400 -22.61 0.86 -3.77
CA ILE A 400 -23.29 2.07 -4.23
C ILE A 400 -22.46 2.66 -5.35
N TYR A 401 -23.07 2.97 -6.49
CA TYR A 401 -22.38 3.43 -7.71
C TYR A 401 -22.57 4.93 -7.94
N GLY A 402 -21.71 5.51 -8.78
CA GLY A 402 -21.82 6.88 -9.26
C GLY A 402 -20.93 7.88 -8.54
N LEU A 403 -19.88 7.41 -7.83
CA LEU A 403 -18.89 8.32 -7.27
C LEU A 403 -18.10 9.04 -8.40
N ASN A 404 -17.43 10.12 -8.06
CA ASN A 404 -16.46 10.74 -8.96
C ASN A 404 -15.14 9.95 -8.99
N GLU A 405 -14.26 10.32 -9.91
CA GLU A 405 -12.90 9.80 -9.99
C GLU A 405 -12.06 10.30 -8.81
N GLU A 406 -11.17 9.46 -8.31
CA GLU A 406 -10.35 9.73 -7.11
C GLU A 406 -11.16 10.27 -5.92
N ALA A 407 -12.30 9.63 -5.66
CA ALA A 407 -13.00 9.72 -4.39
C ALA A 407 -12.01 9.37 -3.25
N SER A 408 -11.74 10.33 -2.37
CA SER A 408 -10.54 10.35 -1.51
C SER A 408 -10.84 10.03 -0.04
N GLN A 409 -11.99 10.48 0.47
CA GLN A 409 -12.33 10.43 1.89
C GLN A 409 -13.86 10.45 2.09
N ILE A 410 -14.37 9.75 3.11
CA ILE A 410 -15.81 9.59 3.42
C ILE A 410 -16.10 9.90 4.89
N ILE A 411 -17.20 10.62 5.14
CA ILE A 411 -17.82 10.71 6.46
C ILE A 411 -19.30 10.35 6.42
N LEU A 412 -19.85 9.97 7.57
CA LEU A 412 -21.26 9.66 7.76
C LEU A 412 -21.94 10.74 8.60
N ALA A 413 -23.19 11.06 8.27
CA ALA A 413 -24.09 11.70 9.23
C ALA A 413 -24.32 10.76 10.43
N ALA A 414 -24.55 11.30 11.63
CA ALA A 414 -24.72 10.55 12.88
C ALA A 414 -25.93 9.61 12.84
N HIS A 415 -26.93 9.90 12.02
CA HIS A 415 -28.06 9.00 11.76
C HIS A 415 -27.75 7.84 10.78
N GLY A 416 -26.58 7.82 10.13
CA GLY A 416 -26.15 6.75 9.22
C GLY A 416 -26.96 6.64 7.92
N THR A 417 -27.77 7.65 7.58
CA THR A 417 -28.63 7.68 6.39
C THR A 417 -28.00 8.37 5.18
N LYS A 418 -27.15 9.38 5.44
CA LYS A 418 -26.37 10.11 4.43
C LYS A 418 -24.87 9.88 4.67
N ALA A 419 -24.11 9.81 3.58
CA ALA A 419 -22.66 9.95 3.59
C ALA A 419 -22.22 11.14 2.72
N PHE A 420 -21.08 11.72 3.06
CA PHE A 420 -20.40 12.74 2.27
C PHE A 420 -19.06 12.17 1.79
N VAL A 421 -18.71 12.36 0.53
CA VAL A 421 -17.51 11.80 -0.10
C VAL A 421 -16.75 12.88 -0.85
N ALA A 422 -15.52 13.20 -0.43
CA ALA A 422 -14.62 14.11 -1.14
C ALA A 422 -14.01 13.45 -2.38
N ASN A 423 -13.72 14.25 -3.41
CA ASN A 423 -13.22 13.78 -4.69
C ASN A 423 -12.10 14.70 -5.17
N ALA A 424 -10.86 14.29 -4.90
CA ALA A 424 -9.70 15.19 -4.91
C ALA A 424 -9.28 15.70 -6.31
N LEU A 425 -9.67 15.00 -7.38
CA LEU A 425 -9.41 15.42 -8.76
C LEU A 425 -10.54 16.26 -9.39
N THR A 426 -11.73 16.30 -8.78
CA THR A 426 -12.88 17.03 -9.36
C THR A 426 -13.30 18.24 -8.55
N ASP A 427 -12.60 18.55 -7.45
CA ASP A 427 -12.89 19.68 -6.55
C ASP A 427 -14.36 19.69 -6.09
N THR A 428 -14.84 18.52 -5.64
CA THR A 428 -16.22 18.33 -5.17
C THR A 428 -16.35 17.41 -3.96
N VAL A 429 -17.44 17.61 -3.21
CA VAL A 429 -18.00 16.62 -2.27
C VAL A 429 -19.34 16.11 -2.82
N GLN A 430 -19.53 14.79 -2.84
CA GLN A 430 -20.78 14.14 -3.20
C GLN A 430 -21.58 13.73 -1.97
N VAL A 431 -22.91 13.86 -2.04
CA VAL A 431 -23.84 13.41 -1.01
C VAL A 431 -24.48 12.10 -1.45
N VAL A 432 -24.28 11.04 -0.67
CA VAL A 432 -24.79 9.69 -0.93
C VAL A 432 -25.94 9.37 0.02
N ASP A 433 -27.11 9.02 -0.52
CA ASP A 433 -28.18 8.42 0.27
C ASP A 433 -27.91 6.91 0.38
N LEU A 434 -27.64 6.46 1.60
CA LEU A 434 -27.24 5.08 1.89
C LEU A 434 -28.42 4.10 1.86
N ALA A 435 -29.65 4.59 2.09
CA ALA A 435 -30.86 3.79 2.03
C ALA A 435 -31.32 3.59 0.57
N GLN A 436 -31.26 4.65 -0.24
CA GLN A 436 -31.58 4.63 -1.67
C GLN A 436 -30.41 4.13 -2.55
N LYS A 437 -29.21 3.96 -1.96
CA LYS A 437 -27.99 3.47 -2.61
C LYS A 437 -27.61 4.26 -3.87
N LYS A 438 -27.57 5.59 -3.77
CA LYS A 438 -27.19 6.48 -4.88
C LYS A 438 -26.59 7.79 -4.40
N VAL A 439 -25.81 8.43 -5.27
CA VAL A 439 -25.49 9.86 -5.16
C VAL A 439 -26.77 10.68 -5.38
N THR A 440 -26.91 11.77 -4.63
CA THR A 440 -28.10 12.64 -4.62
C THR A 440 -27.77 14.09 -4.95
N GLN A 441 -26.68 14.63 -4.41
CA GLN A 441 -26.15 15.95 -4.74
C GLN A 441 -24.63 15.88 -4.95
N THR A 442 -24.08 16.88 -5.64
CA THR A 442 -22.64 17.15 -5.72
C THR A 442 -22.42 18.63 -5.44
N PHE A 443 -21.56 18.95 -4.49
CA PHE A 443 -21.20 20.31 -4.08
C PHE A 443 -19.76 20.61 -4.52
N SER A 444 -19.49 21.83 -4.96
CA SER A 444 -18.11 22.28 -5.28
C SER A 444 -17.33 22.59 -4.00
N THR A 445 -16.00 22.45 -4.07
CA THR A 445 -15.06 22.84 -3.01
C THR A 445 -13.98 23.77 -3.59
N GLY A 446 -13.00 24.15 -2.77
CA GLY A 446 -11.70 24.57 -3.31
C GLY A 446 -10.87 23.38 -3.79
N SER A 447 -9.65 23.65 -4.24
CA SER A 447 -8.82 22.67 -4.95
C SER A 447 -8.21 21.59 -4.07
N HIS A 448 -8.33 20.34 -4.53
CA HIS A 448 -7.85 19.11 -3.89
C HIS A 448 -8.45 18.86 -2.48
N PRO A 449 -9.78 18.67 -2.38
CA PRO A 449 -10.44 18.35 -1.12
C PRO A 449 -9.87 17.05 -0.52
N SER A 450 -9.32 17.16 0.69
CA SER A 450 -8.53 16.11 1.35
C SER A 450 -9.30 15.43 2.49
N GLN A 451 -9.40 16.03 3.68
CA GLN A 451 -10.34 15.57 4.72
C GLN A 451 -11.55 16.50 4.80
N ILE A 452 -12.73 15.92 5.08
CA ILE A 452 -13.97 16.61 5.36
C ILE A 452 -14.49 16.24 6.74
N LEU A 453 -15.17 17.19 7.40
CA LEU A 453 -15.64 17.10 8.77
C LEU A 453 -17.03 17.75 8.90
N LEU A 454 -18.04 16.97 9.27
CA LEU A 454 -19.42 17.47 9.48
C LEU A 454 -19.52 18.12 10.86
N THR A 455 -20.20 19.28 10.95
CA THR A 455 -20.52 19.92 12.24
C THR A 455 -21.32 18.99 13.15
N PRO A 456 -21.22 19.11 14.49
CA PRO A 456 -22.00 18.29 15.42
C PRO A 456 -23.53 18.41 15.28
N ASP A 457 -24.02 19.49 14.66
CA ASP A 457 -25.43 19.73 14.35
C ASP A 457 -25.84 19.33 12.92
N GLU A 458 -24.92 18.71 12.17
CA GLU A 458 -25.06 18.29 10.76
C GLU A 458 -25.35 19.42 9.75
N SER A 459 -25.29 20.70 10.17
CA SER A 459 -25.63 21.85 9.31
C SER A 459 -24.60 22.18 8.23
N ALA A 460 -23.31 21.89 8.46
CA ALA A 460 -22.24 22.26 7.55
C ALA A 460 -21.07 21.26 7.54
N LEU A 461 -20.40 21.16 6.40
CA LEU A 461 -19.14 20.46 6.18
C LEU A 461 -18.00 21.47 6.26
N TYR A 462 -16.90 21.11 6.91
CA TYR A 462 -15.60 21.73 6.67
C TYR A 462 -14.80 20.82 5.76
N VAL A 463 -14.13 21.38 4.75
CA VAL A 463 -13.38 20.64 3.72
C VAL A 463 -12.01 21.27 3.59
N SER A 464 -10.93 20.51 3.82
CA SER A 464 -9.56 20.99 3.64
C SER A 464 -9.16 20.93 2.17
N ASN A 465 -8.88 22.09 1.56
CA ASN A 465 -8.46 22.22 0.17
C ASN A 465 -6.93 22.32 0.15
N SER A 466 -6.25 21.19 -0.06
CA SER A 466 -4.82 21.07 0.24
C SER A 466 -3.90 21.73 -0.81
N LEU A 467 -4.40 22.01 -2.02
CA LEU A 467 -3.68 22.82 -3.01
C LEU A 467 -3.95 24.33 -2.87
N ASP A 468 -5.13 24.73 -2.40
CA ASP A 468 -5.47 26.15 -2.16
C ASP A 468 -4.87 26.72 -0.86
N GLY A 469 -4.54 25.85 0.11
CA GLY A 469 -4.14 26.30 1.44
C GLY A 469 -5.32 26.77 2.30
N THR A 470 -6.54 26.33 2.01
CA THR A 470 -7.77 26.80 2.67
C THR A 470 -8.60 25.67 3.27
N VAL A 471 -9.56 26.03 4.13
CA VAL A 471 -10.66 25.15 4.53
C VAL A 471 -11.98 25.83 4.20
N SER A 472 -12.78 25.22 3.32
CA SER A 472 -14.13 25.68 2.99
C SER A 472 -15.13 25.21 4.06
N LYS A 473 -16.05 26.07 4.49
CA LYS A 473 -17.26 25.71 5.23
C LYS A 473 -18.42 25.73 4.24
N ILE A 474 -19.05 24.58 4.02
CA ILE A 474 -20.10 24.38 3.02
C ILE A 474 -21.37 23.93 3.73
N ASN A 475 -22.51 24.53 3.44
CA ASN A 475 -23.79 24.11 3.97
C ASN A 475 -24.11 22.66 3.54
N ALA A 476 -24.38 21.77 4.49
CA ALA A 476 -24.46 20.33 4.23
C ALA A 476 -25.74 19.90 3.47
N GLU A 477 -26.76 20.78 3.41
CA GLU A 477 -28.01 20.52 2.67
C GLU A 477 -28.03 21.26 1.32
N THR A 478 -27.60 22.53 1.26
CA THR A 478 -27.66 23.34 0.02
C THR A 478 -26.41 23.26 -0.85
N GLY A 479 -25.24 22.95 -0.27
CA GLY A 479 -23.95 23.03 -0.96
C GLY A 479 -23.38 24.44 -1.11
N GLU A 480 -23.98 25.44 -0.46
CA GLU A 480 -23.49 26.83 -0.48
C GLU A 480 -22.22 26.99 0.38
N GLU A 481 -21.18 27.63 -0.15
CA GLU A 481 -19.97 27.94 0.63
C GLU A 481 -20.21 29.16 1.53
N GLU A 482 -20.32 28.91 2.84
CA GLU A 482 -20.63 29.91 3.86
C GLU A 482 -19.39 30.71 4.32
N LEU A 483 -18.20 30.10 4.26
CA LEU A 483 -16.95 30.70 4.73
C LEU A 483 -15.72 30.00 4.14
N VAL A 484 -14.69 30.78 3.75
CA VAL A 484 -13.35 30.25 3.43
C VAL A 484 -12.35 30.66 4.51
N ILE A 485 -11.74 29.67 5.16
CA ILE A 485 -10.70 29.84 6.18
C ILE A 485 -9.32 29.68 5.54
N LYS A 486 -8.41 30.62 5.77
CA LYS A 486 -7.01 30.51 5.33
C LYS A 486 -6.19 29.78 6.39
N ALA A 487 -5.81 28.54 6.10
CA ALA A 487 -4.92 27.74 6.94
C ALA A 487 -3.44 27.94 6.53
N GLY A 488 -3.17 27.97 5.23
CA GLY A 488 -1.83 27.93 4.65
C GLY A 488 -1.28 26.50 4.54
N GLY A 489 -0.09 26.38 3.93
CA GLY A 489 0.78 25.20 3.99
C GLY A 489 0.16 23.83 3.75
N SER A 490 -0.83 23.72 2.87
CA SER A 490 -1.50 22.46 2.54
C SER A 490 -2.24 21.85 3.75
N PRO A 491 -3.45 22.34 4.09
CA PRO A 491 -4.25 21.78 5.17
C PRO A 491 -4.73 20.38 4.79
N TYR A 492 -4.70 19.45 5.75
CA TYR A 492 -5.15 18.08 5.52
C TYR A 492 -6.14 17.61 6.59
N GLY A 493 -5.67 17.42 7.81
CA GLY A 493 -6.44 16.87 8.91
C GLY A 493 -7.39 17.90 9.53
N LEU A 494 -8.62 17.51 9.86
CA LEU A 494 -9.65 18.35 10.50
C LEU A 494 -10.27 17.65 11.74
N ALA A 495 -10.39 18.36 12.87
CA ALA A 495 -11.14 17.90 14.05
C ALA A 495 -11.77 19.08 14.83
N TYR A 496 -12.81 18.83 15.64
CA TYR A 496 -13.44 19.85 16.50
C TYR A 496 -13.05 19.76 17.98
N SER A 497 -13.14 20.86 18.71
CA SER A 497 -13.35 20.82 20.17
C SER A 497 -14.72 20.22 20.54
N ASP A 498 -14.86 19.70 21.76
CA ASP A 498 -16.09 19.00 22.22
C ASP A 498 -17.35 19.89 22.19
N ASP A 499 -17.16 21.22 22.27
CA ASP A 499 -18.20 22.24 22.23
C ASP A 499 -18.40 22.88 20.84
N GLY A 500 -17.64 22.43 19.82
CA GLY A 500 -17.65 22.99 18.47
C GLY A 500 -17.08 24.42 18.35
N SER A 501 -16.54 25.01 19.42
CA SER A 501 -16.07 26.40 19.44
C SER A 501 -14.72 26.63 18.76
N ALA A 502 -13.98 25.55 18.47
CA ALA A 502 -12.71 25.57 17.76
C ALA A 502 -12.59 24.42 16.75
N LEU A 503 -12.00 24.74 15.59
CA LEU A 503 -11.55 23.80 14.56
C LEU A 503 -10.03 23.62 14.68
N TYR A 504 -9.60 22.37 14.75
CA TYR A 504 -8.21 21.94 14.68
C TYR A 504 -7.88 21.54 13.25
N ILE A 505 -6.76 22.03 12.71
CA ILE A 505 -6.32 21.78 11.33
C ILE A 505 -4.86 21.37 11.34
N THR A 506 -4.46 20.29 10.65
CA THR A 506 -3.04 20.04 10.38
C THR A 506 -2.56 20.90 9.22
N ASP A 507 -1.46 21.63 9.42
CA ASP A 507 -0.82 22.49 8.41
C ASP A 507 0.47 21.78 7.97
N THR A 508 0.31 20.96 6.93
CA THR A 508 1.25 19.87 6.57
C THR A 508 2.66 20.37 6.25
N GLN A 509 2.77 21.47 5.51
CA GLN A 509 4.05 22.03 5.07
C GLN A 509 4.75 22.86 6.17
N ASN A 510 4.01 23.30 7.19
CA ASN A 510 4.56 24.09 8.31
C ASN A 510 4.72 23.29 9.62
N ASN A 511 4.55 21.96 9.58
CA ASN A 511 4.79 21.03 10.69
C ASN A 511 4.12 21.45 12.02
N ARG A 512 2.86 21.88 11.93
CA ARG A 512 2.08 22.41 13.05
C ARG A 512 0.60 22.03 12.93
N ILE A 513 -0.12 22.11 14.05
CA ILE A 513 -1.58 22.24 14.02
C ILE A 513 -1.99 23.69 14.26
N LEU A 514 -3.09 24.09 13.65
CA LEU A 514 -3.76 25.37 13.87
C LEU A 514 -5.03 25.12 14.69
N ILE A 515 -5.24 25.95 15.71
CA ILE A 515 -6.50 26.05 16.46
C ILE A 515 -7.17 27.34 16.05
N ILE A 516 -8.29 27.23 15.34
CA ILE A 516 -9.08 28.36 14.85
C ILE A 516 -10.41 28.39 15.60
N SER A 517 -10.63 29.45 16.38
CA SER A 517 -11.91 29.72 17.02
C SER A 517 -12.54 30.96 16.40
N THR A 518 -13.87 31.02 16.37
CA THR A 518 -14.63 32.20 15.95
C THR A 518 -14.47 33.38 16.92
N LEU A 519 -13.97 33.15 18.14
CA LEU A 519 -13.89 34.13 19.23
C LEU A 519 -12.47 34.63 19.53
N SER A 520 -11.41 34.02 18.97
CA SER A 520 -10.02 34.34 19.30
C SER A 520 -9.08 34.27 18.12
N LYS A 521 -7.87 34.84 18.27
CA LYS A 521 -6.79 34.68 17.29
C LYS A 521 -6.41 33.19 17.14
N THR A 522 -6.05 32.79 15.93
CA THR A 522 -5.49 31.46 15.64
C THR A 522 -4.27 31.17 16.53
N LYS A 523 -4.29 30.05 17.24
CA LYS A 523 -3.11 29.50 17.95
C LYS A 523 -2.46 28.45 17.06
N ALA A 524 -1.13 28.42 17.02
CA ALA A 524 -0.37 27.39 16.31
C ALA A 524 0.43 26.56 17.33
N ILE A 525 0.46 25.24 17.14
CA ILE A 525 1.20 24.30 17.99
C ILE A 525 2.11 23.45 17.07
N PRO A 526 3.45 23.55 17.17
CA PRO A 526 4.36 22.69 16.44
C PRO A 526 4.13 21.20 16.76
N VAL A 527 4.29 20.33 15.77
CA VAL A 527 4.19 18.87 15.87
C VAL A 527 5.35 18.22 15.11
N GLY A 528 5.27 16.94 14.74
CA GLY A 528 6.25 16.29 13.85
C GLY A 528 6.14 16.72 12.39
N ASN A 529 7.05 16.21 11.57
CA ASN A 529 7.13 16.57 10.15
C ASN A 529 6.03 15.90 9.31
N TYR A 530 5.46 16.67 8.37
CA TYR A 530 4.32 16.27 7.54
C TYR A 530 3.15 15.69 8.36
N PRO A 531 2.54 16.49 9.28
CA PRO A 531 1.35 16.08 10.01
C PRO A 531 0.18 15.88 9.05
N HIS A 532 -0.45 14.71 9.12
CA HIS A 532 -1.42 14.23 8.14
C HIS A 532 -2.83 14.18 8.74
N VAL A 533 -3.23 13.05 9.34
CA VAL A 533 -4.53 12.90 10.01
C VAL A 533 -4.44 13.44 11.44
N ILE A 534 -5.54 14.02 11.90
CA ILE A 534 -5.79 14.39 13.30
C ILE A 534 -7.03 13.68 13.78
N GLU A 535 -6.92 12.95 14.89
CA GLU A 535 -8.02 12.23 15.51
C GLU A 535 -8.11 12.62 17.00
N LYS A 536 -9.32 12.92 17.49
CA LYS A 536 -9.53 13.44 18.85
C LYS A 536 -10.10 12.38 19.78
N GLY A 537 -9.41 12.11 20.88
CA GLY A 537 -9.88 11.24 21.95
C GLY A 537 -11.14 11.77 22.67
N PRO A 538 -11.85 10.91 23.41
CA PRO A 538 -13.01 11.30 24.21
C PRO A 538 -12.64 12.14 25.46
N ASP A 539 -11.35 12.25 25.78
CA ASP A 539 -10.77 13.15 26.78
C ASP A 539 -10.44 14.56 26.23
N GLY A 540 -10.51 14.72 24.91
CA GLY A 540 -10.15 15.94 24.18
C GLY A 540 -8.68 16.04 23.76
N ILE A 541 -7.88 14.98 23.96
CA ILE A 541 -6.49 14.91 23.47
C ILE A 541 -6.48 14.63 21.96
N LEU A 542 -5.55 15.25 21.25
CA LEU A 542 -5.40 15.14 19.80
C LEU A 542 -4.22 14.21 19.48
N TYR A 543 -4.44 13.25 18.60
CA TYR A 543 -3.42 12.35 18.06
C TYR A 543 -3.21 12.70 16.58
N ILE A 544 -1.97 13.03 16.21
CA ILE A 544 -1.62 13.49 14.86
C ILE A 544 -0.56 12.58 14.25
N SER A 545 -0.84 11.98 13.10
CA SER A 545 0.14 11.16 12.38
C SER A 545 1.16 12.04 11.65
N ASN A 546 2.44 11.91 11.97
CA ASN A 546 3.52 12.65 11.33
C ASN A 546 4.15 11.76 10.25
N ARG A 547 3.65 11.85 9.01
CA ARG A 547 4.05 10.97 7.90
C ARG A 547 5.56 10.99 7.64
N GLY A 548 6.21 12.14 7.85
CA GLY A 548 7.64 12.32 7.57
C GLY A 548 8.60 11.80 8.65
N ASP A 549 8.11 11.63 9.88
CA ASP A 549 8.94 11.23 11.03
C ASP A 549 8.73 9.76 11.46
N GLY A 550 7.68 9.10 10.97
CA GLY A 550 7.26 7.80 11.50
C GLY A 550 6.84 7.89 12.97
N THR A 551 6.16 8.98 13.37
CA THR A 551 5.73 9.25 14.74
C THR A 551 4.26 9.69 14.82
N VAL A 552 3.68 9.63 16.02
CA VAL A 552 2.43 10.30 16.37
C VAL A 552 2.69 11.38 17.40
N SER A 553 2.26 12.61 17.11
CA SER A 553 2.23 13.70 18.08
C SER A 553 0.98 13.58 18.94
N VAL A 554 1.13 13.67 20.26
CA VAL A 554 0.03 13.71 21.22
C VAL A 554 -0.05 15.12 21.75
N VAL A 555 -1.15 15.83 21.50
CA VAL A 555 -1.31 17.25 21.78
C VAL A 555 -2.49 17.48 22.71
N ASP A 556 -2.26 18.19 23.81
CA ASP A 556 -3.34 18.74 24.62
C ASP A 556 -3.67 20.15 24.08
N PRO A 557 -4.88 20.40 23.55
CA PRO A 557 -5.26 21.72 23.04
C PRO A 557 -5.58 22.76 24.14
N LYS A 558 -5.90 22.31 25.36
CA LYS A 558 -6.22 23.16 26.54
C LYS A 558 -4.94 23.76 27.13
N GLU A 559 -3.91 22.94 27.33
CA GLU A 559 -2.54 23.46 27.52
C GLU A 559 -2.03 24.13 26.23
N GLY A 560 -2.46 23.57 25.09
CA GLY A 560 -2.13 23.97 23.74
C GLY A 560 -0.64 23.89 23.48
N ARG A 561 -0.10 22.68 23.68
CA ARG A 561 1.25 22.23 23.35
C ARG A 561 1.22 20.72 23.06
N GLU A 562 2.24 20.23 22.38
CA GLU A 562 2.53 18.79 22.36
C GLU A 562 2.90 18.31 23.77
N ILE A 563 2.31 17.19 24.19
CA ILE A 563 2.54 16.55 25.49
C ILE A 563 3.41 15.30 25.38
N ALA A 564 3.40 14.61 24.25
CA ALA A 564 4.31 13.51 23.92
C ALA A 564 4.45 13.34 22.40
N ARG A 565 5.54 12.69 21.97
CA ARG A 565 5.73 12.22 20.59
C ARG A 565 6.15 10.77 20.61
N LEU A 566 5.37 9.90 19.99
CA LEU A 566 5.53 8.45 20.06
C LEU A 566 6.06 7.92 18.72
N LYS A 567 7.17 7.17 18.74
CA LYS A 567 7.64 6.45 17.53
C LYS A 567 6.65 5.34 17.20
N VAL A 568 6.21 5.29 15.96
CA VAL A 568 5.38 4.24 15.38
C VAL A 568 6.13 3.63 14.18
N GLY A 569 5.44 2.98 13.24
CA GLY A 569 6.06 2.54 11.99
C GLY A 569 6.31 3.70 11.01
N GLU A 570 6.74 3.34 9.80
CA GLU A 570 7.07 4.30 8.74
C GLU A 570 5.84 4.74 7.96
N ARG A 571 5.81 6.04 7.64
CA ARG A 571 4.72 6.73 6.93
C ARG A 571 3.34 6.48 7.56
N PRO A 572 3.12 6.85 8.85
CA PRO A 572 1.84 6.68 9.53
C PRO A 572 0.74 7.51 8.86
N ALA A 573 -0.40 6.88 8.61
CA ALA A 573 -1.51 7.42 7.83
C ALA A 573 -2.74 7.66 8.74
N GLY A 574 -3.77 6.82 8.62
CA GLY A 574 -4.98 6.85 9.42
C GLY A 574 -4.74 6.54 10.90
N ILE A 575 -5.49 7.22 11.75
CA ILE A 575 -5.56 6.98 13.19
C ILE A 575 -7.01 6.68 13.54
N ALA A 576 -7.25 5.63 14.33
CA ALA A 576 -8.58 5.33 14.85
C ALA A 576 -8.53 5.17 16.36
N ILE A 577 -9.35 5.95 17.07
CA ILE A 577 -9.50 5.89 18.52
C ILE A 577 -10.77 5.13 18.86
N THR A 578 -10.68 4.29 19.89
CA THR A 578 -11.84 3.53 20.36
C THR A 578 -12.87 4.43 21.05
N PRO A 579 -14.19 4.18 20.93
CA PRO A 579 -15.21 5.02 21.58
C PRO A 579 -15.06 5.11 23.11
N SER A 580 -14.45 4.11 23.73
CA SER A 580 -14.11 4.06 25.16
C SER A 580 -12.83 4.83 25.53
N GLY A 581 -12.03 5.28 24.56
CA GLY A 581 -10.73 5.93 24.78
C GLY A 581 -9.71 5.02 25.47
N ASP A 582 -9.77 3.70 25.23
CA ASP A 582 -8.84 2.73 25.87
C ASP A 582 -7.68 2.28 24.98
N ALA A 583 -7.76 2.58 23.68
CA ALA A 583 -6.76 2.26 22.68
C ALA A 583 -6.84 3.21 21.48
N VAL A 584 -5.67 3.49 20.90
CA VAL A 584 -5.47 4.20 19.64
C VAL A 584 -4.72 3.29 18.68
N TYR A 585 -5.25 3.12 17.46
CA TYR A 585 -4.64 2.33 16.39
C TYR A 585 -4.10 3.27 15.31
N VAL A 586 -2.88 3.01 14.82
CA VAL A 586 -2.20 3.86 13.82
C VAL A 586 -1.76 2.98 12.65
N ALA A 587 -2.25 3.25 11.45
CA ALA A 587 -1.84 2.53 10.24
C ALA A 587 -0.48 3.05 9.76
N ASN A 588 0.52 2.17 9.63
CA ASN A 588 1.86 2.51 9.17
C ASN A 588 2.02 2.07 7.70
N GLU A 589 1.72 2.96 6.77
CA GLU A 589 1.50 2.63 5.36
C GLU A 589 2.76 2.07 4.68
N ALA A 590 3.97 2.51 5.07
CA ALA A 590 5.21 1.97 4.52
C ALA A 590 5.70 0.72 5.26
N SER A 591 5.43 0.58 6.57
CA SER A 591 5.85 -0.61 7.35
C SER A 591 4.97 -1.84 7.13
N GLY A 592 3.73 -1.69 6.67
CA GLY A 592 2.80 -2.83 6.55
C GLY A 592 2.19 -3.27 7.89
N THR A 593 2.22 -2.38 8.88
CA THR A 593 1.84 -2.65 10.27
C THR A 593 0.78 -1.67 10.80
N VAL A 594 0.15 -2.03 11.91
CA VAL A 594 -0.69 -1.14 12.74
C VAL A 594 -0.10 -1.07 14.13
N THR A 595 0.25 0.14 14.59
CA THR A 595 0.73 0.36 15.97
C THR A 595 -0.46 0.51 16.92
N LEU A 596 -0.34 -0.07 18.12
CA LEU A 596 -1.29 0.08 19.21
C LEU A 596 -0.69 0.97 20.31
N ILE A 597 -1.38 2.07 20.62
CA ILE A 597 -1.02 3.02 21.68
C ILE A 597 -2.04 2.92 22.82
N ASN A 598 -1.54 2.89 24.06
CA ASN A 598 -2.32 3.08 25.27
C ASN A 598 -2.45 4.58 25.56
N PRO A 599 -3.64 5.19 25.42
CA PRO A 599 -3.82 6.63 25.63
C PRO A 599 -3.62 7.06 27.09
N LYS A 600 -3.88 6.18 28.07
CA LYS A 600 -3.76 6.51 29.51
C LYS A 600 -2.31 6.58 29.99
N GLU A 601 -1.45 5.76 29.41
CA GLU A 601 -0.01 5.74 29.68
C GLU A 601 0.78 6.60 28.69
N VAL A 602 0.13 7.05 27.61
CA VAL A 602 0.73 7.75 26.46
C VAL A 602 1.93 6.97 25.93
N SER A 603 1.74 5.67 25.69
CA SER A 603 2.79 4.70 25.37
C SER A 603 2.39 3.79 24.20
N VAL A 604 3.38 3.34 23.42
CA VAL A 604 3.17 2.24 22.46
C VAL A 604 3.20 0.92 23.24
N ILE A 605 2.17 0.09 23.06
CA ILE A 605 2.00 -1.20 23.76
C ILE A 605 1.99 -2.41 22.82
N GLY A 606 2.05 -2.21 21.51
CA GLY A 606 2.18 -3.30 20.55
C GLY A 606 2.18 -2.85 19.09
N GLU A 607 2.48 -3.79 18.21
CA GLU A 607 2.41 -3.62 16.76
C GLU A 607 1.82 -4.89 16.13
N ILE A 608 1.02 -4.72 15.09
CA ILE A 608 0.34 -5.80 14.38
C ILE A 608 0.77 -5.77 12.92
N HIS A 609 1.25 -6.89 12.38
CA HIS A 609 1.53 -7.00 10.95
C HIS A 609 0.22 -7.30 10.22
N THR A 610 -0.19 -6.41 9.30
CA THR A 610 -1.50 -6.50 8.64
C THR A 610 -1.38 -6.82 7.15
N GLY A 611 -0.28 -6.44 6.51
CA GLY A 611 -0.01 -6.64 5.09
C GLY A 611 0.44 -5.35 4.42
N THR A 612 0.65 -5.36 3.10
CA THR A 612 1.19 -4.18 2.40
C THR A 612 0.24 -2.98 2.42
N GLY A 613 0.75 -1.80 2.76
CA GLY A 613 0.06 -0.51 2.63
C GLY A 613 -1.22 -0.32 3.45
N PRO A 614 -1.25 -0.59 4.77
CA PRO A 614 -2.38 -0.21 5.61
C PRO A 614 -2.50 1.30 5.62
N LYS A 615 -3.63 1.85 5.17
CA LYS A 615 -3.82 3.31 5.04
C LYS A 615 -4.80 3.88 6.06
N GLU A 616 -6.06 3.46 6.02
CA GLU A 616 -7.13 3.97 6.89
C GLU A 616 -7.75 2.84 7.73
N ILE A 617 -8.28 3.18 8.92
CA ILE A 617 -8.80 2.21 9.91
C ILE A 617 -10.21 2.61 10.35
N ALA A 618 -11.19 1.73 10.14
CA ALA A 618 -12.50 1.82 10.76
C ALA A 618 -12.61 0.82 11.93
N ILE A 619 -13.03 1.29 13.10
CA ILE A 619 -13.32 0.44 14.25
C ILE A 619 -14.81 0.12 14.28
N SER A 620 -15.14 -1.18 14.34
CA SER A 620 -16.50 -1.66 14.51
C SER A 620 -16.57 -2.59 15.73
N THR A 621 -17.57 -2.37 16.59
CA THR A 621 -17.89 -3.23 17.74
C THR A 621 -19.30 -3.82 17.56
N PRO A 622 -19.50 -4.74 16.61
CA PRO A 622 -20.81 -5.30 16.35
C PRO A 622 -21.21 -6.24 17.49
N GLN A 623 -22.44 -6.11 17.99
CA GLN A 623 -23.04 -7.15 18.82
C GLN A 623 -23.39 -8.34 17.91
N ARG A 624 -22.58 -9.40 17.97
CA ARG A 624 -22.76 -10.60 17.13
C ARG A 624 -23.63 -11.65 17.86
N PRO A 625 -24.76 -12.08 17.28
CA PRO A 625 -25.64 -13.16 17.77
C PRO A 625 -24.99 -14.52 18.04
#